data_AF-A0A8T3MEA2-F1
#
_entry.id   AF-A0A8T3MEA2-F1
#
_cell.length_a   1.000
_cell.length_b   1.000
_cell.length_c   1.000
_cell.angle_alpha   90.00
_cell.angle_beta   90.00
_cell.angle_gamma   90.00
#
_symmetry.space_group_name_H-M   'P 1'
#
loop_
_entity.id
_entity.type
_entity.pdbx_description
1 polymer ?
#
loop_
_entity_poly.entity_id
_entity_poly.type
_entity_poly.pdbx_seq_one_letter_code
_entity_poly.pdbx_strand_id
1 'polypeptide(L)'
;MIDRADSTSAVDRARTPPPDRPAAIEAASAILIICGMVRLFAIALALIAPPDPARPIVSQVVVAETALQLATGLVGGVVRFGRGWLPAVNIVATLAFIGLLGPSVVSLAFAVLFSFAFVAIFLNKPWFDAMQAWRRLTPERRA
;
A
#
# COMPACT_ATOMS: atom_id res chain seq x y z
N MET A 1 -26.71 -5.30 47.09
CA MET A 1 -27.36 -5.64 45.80
C MET A 1 -26.33 -5.31 44.74
N ILE A 2 -25.54 -6.30 44.33
CA ILE A 2 -24.26 -6.11 43.65
C ILE A 2 -24.49 -5.98 42.15
N ASP A 3 -23.87 -4.93 41.63
CA ASP A 3 -23.82 -4.43 40.26
C ASP A 3 -23.26 -5.49 39.28
N ARG A 4 -24.15 -6.35 38.74
CA ARG A 4 -23.78 -7.48 37.87
C ARG A 4 -23.87 -7.17 36.38
N ALA A 5 -24.23 -5.94 36.00
CA ALA A 5 -24.48 -5.55 34.61
C ALA A 5 -23.20 -5.17 33.84
N ASP A 6 -22.11 -4.79 34.52
CA ASP A 6 -20.93 -4.23 33.87
C ASP A 6 -19.99 -5.29 33.25
N SER A 7 -19.97 -6.52 33.75
CA SER A 7 -19.04 -7.56 33.29
C SER A 7 -19.38 -8.13 31.92
N THR A 8 -20.65 -8.09 31.49
CA THR A 8 -21.07 -8.58 30.16
C THR A 8 -20.63 -7.62 29.04
N SER A 9 -20.67 -6.32 29.28
CA SER A 9 -20.33 -5.31 28.26
C SER A 9 -18.83 -5.23 27.94
N ALA A 10 -17.97 -5.63 28.88
CA ALA A 10 -16.52 -5.67 28.69
C ALA A 10 -16.08 -6.91 27.91
N VAL A 11 -16.68 -8.08 28.21
CA VAL A 11 -16.40 -9.35 27.52
C VAL A 11 -16.88 -9.33 26.06
N ASP A 12 -18.00 -8.66 25.76
CA ASP A 12 -18.50 -8.53 24.38
C ASP A 12 -17.64 -7.59 23.53
N ARG A 13 -17.15 -6.47 24.10
CA ARG A 13 -16.28 -5.52 23.36
C ARG A 13 -14.98 -6.17 22.88
N ALA A 14 -14.41 -7.09 23.66
CA ALA A 14 -13.17 -7.80 23.32
C ALA A 14 -13.32 -8.81 22.16
N ARG A 15 -14.55 -9.15 21.74
CA ARG A 15 -14.83 -10.16 20.71
C ARG A 15 -15.23 -9.59 19.35
N THR A 16 -15.33 -8.27 19.22
CA THR A 16 -15.73 -7.64 17.95
C THR A 16 -14.74 -8.04 16.84
N PRO A 17 -15.17 -8.74 15.76
CA PRO A 17 -14.28 -9.10 14.67
C PRO A 17 -13.76 -7.85 13.93
N PRO A 18 -12.60 -7.92 13.27
CA PRO A 18 -12.12 -6.83 12.43
C PRO A 18 -13.11 -6.57 11.27
N PRO A 19 -13.24 -5.31 10.81
CA PRO A 19 -14.05 -5.00 9.63
C PRO A 19 -13.61 -5.80 8.40
N ASP A 20 -14.57 -6.35 7.67
CA ASP A 20 -14.31 -7.09 6.43
C ASP A 20 -13.55 -6.22 5.43
N ARG A 21 -12.51 -6.79 4.82
CA ARG A 21 -11.66 -6.06 3.87
C ARG A 21 -12.34 -6.04 2.50
N PRO A 22 -12.54 -4.86 1.89
CA PRO A 22 -13.06 -4.76 0.53
C PRO A 22 -12.12 -5.40 -0.50
N ALA A 23 -12.67 -6.12 -1.47
CA ALA A 23 -11.89 -6.72 -2.57
C ALA A 23 -11.07 -5.68 -3.34
N ALA A 24 -11.58 -4.45 -3.48
CA ALA A 24 -10.86 -3.34 -4.12
C ALA A 24 -9.56 -2.97 -3.36
N ILE A 25 -9.56 -3.04 -2.02
CA ILE A 25 -8.36 -2.83 -1.21
C ILE A 25 -7.37 -3.97 -1.39
N GLU A 26 -7.85 -5.22 -1.50
CA GLU A 26 -6.98 -6.36 -1.79
C GLU A 26 -6.28 -6.21 -3.14
N ALA A 27 -7.04 -5.89 -4.18
CA ALA A 27 -6.52 -5.62 -5.50
C ALA A 27 -5.52 -4.46 -5.49
N ALA A 28 -5.85 -3.33 -4.86
CA ALA A 28 -4.95 -2.18 -4.75
C ALA A 28 -3.63 -2.54 -4.04
N SER A 29 -3.71 -3.27 -2.92
CA SER A 29 -2.51 -3.71 -2.19
C SER A 29 -1.65 -4.66 -3.02
N ALA A 30 -2.27 -5.59 -3.75
CA ALA A 30 -1.58 -6.54 -4.61
C ALA A 30 -0.90 -5.81 -5.77
N ILE A 31 -1.59 -4.85 -6.40
CA ILE A 31 -1.03 -4.01 -7.47
C ILE A 31 0.23 -3.30 -6.99
N LEU A 32 0.20 -2.65 -5.83
CA LEU A 32 1.36 -1.93 -5.30
C LEU A 32 2.55 -2.85 -5.02
N ILE A 33 2.31 -4.00 -4.40
CA ILE A 33 3.36 -4.98 -4.09
C ILE A 33 3.95 -5.53 -5.39
N ILE A 34 3.10 -6.01 -6.31
CA ILE A 34 3.54 -6.65 -7.55
C ILE A 34 4.24 -5.63 -8.46
N CYS A 35 3.71 -4.43 -8.62
CA CYS A 35 4.36 -3.40 -9.45
C CYS A 35 5.72 -2.99 -8.90
N GLY A 36 5.83 -2.82 -7.56
CA GLY A 36 7.10 -2.56 -6.90
C GLY A 36 8.11 -3.69 -7.13
N MET A 37 7.68 -4.95 -6.97
CA MET A 37 8.53 -6.12 -7.20
C MET A 37 8.98 -6.26 -8.66
N VAL A 38 8.08 -6.06 -9.62
CA VAL A 38 8.40 -6.11 -11.05
C VAL A 38 9.42 -5.04 -11.41
N ARG A 39 9.28 -3.81 -10.90
CA ARG A 39 10.26 -2.75 -11.16
C ARG A 39 11.59 -3.00 -10.47
N LEU A 40 11.60 -3.53 -9.25
CA LEU A 40 12.85 -3.96 -8.60
C LEU A 40 13.58 -5.04 -9.40
N PHE A 41 12.83 -6.01 -9.94
CA PHE A 41 13.40 -7.03 -10.82
C PHE A 41 13.96 -6.43 -12.10
N ALA A 42 13.25 -5.47 -12.72
CA ALA A 42 13.75 -4.76 -13.89
C ALA A 42 15.04 -3.97 -13.60
N ILE A 43 15.14 -3.32 -12.44
CA ILE A 43 16.37 -2.65 -11.98
C ILE A 43 17.51 -3.65 -11.82
N ALA A 44 17.25 -4.79 -11.16
CA ALA A 44 18.26 -5.83 -10.97
C ALA A 44 18.76 -6.40 -12.31
N LEU A 45 17.86 -6.65 -13.26
CA LEU A 45 18.20 -7.08 -14.62
C LEU A 45 19.05 -6.03 -15.36
N ALA A 46 18.70 -4.75 -15.23
CA ALA A 46 19.46 -3.67 -15.85
C ALA A 46 20.89 -3.57 -15.32
N LEU A 47 21.12 -3.91 -14.04
CA LEU A 47 22.45 -3.88 -13.42
C LEU A 47 23.36 -5.04 -13.85
N ILE A 48 22.80 -6.16 -14.30
CA ILE A 48 23.58 -7.31 -14.79
C ILE A 48 23.70 -7.35 -16.32
N ALA A 49 22.89 -6.56 -17.02
CA ALA A 49 22.94 -6.46 -18.47
C ALA A 49 24.25 -5.79 -18.94
N PRO A 50 24.75 -6.12 -20.14
CA PRO A 50 25.88 -5.42 -20.73
C PRO A 50 25.62 -3.90 -20.80
N PRO A 51 26.61 -3.06 -20.45
CA PRO A 51 26.43 -1.62 -20.42
C PRO A 51 26.09 -1.07 -21.81
N ASP A 52 24.98 -0.34 -21.90
CA ASP A 52 24.56 0.36 -23.11
C ASP A 52 25.03 1.82 -23.04
N PRO A 53 25.96 2.27 -23.90
CA PRO A 53 26.44 3.65 -23.90
C PRO A 53 25.35 4.67 -24.24
N ALA A 54 24.25 4.26 -24.89
CA ALA A 54 23.10 5.13 -25.13
C ALA A 54 22.21 5.33 -23.89
N ARG A 55 22.36 4.48 -22.88
CA ARG A 55 21.56 4.50 -21.64
C ARG A 55 22.47 4.28 -20.41
N PRO A 56 23.35 5.25 -20.11
CA PRO A 56 24.28 5.11 -19.00
C PRO A 56 23.53 4.95 -17.69
N ILE A 57 23.91 3.93 -16.92
CA ILE A 57 23.35 3.69 -15.59
C ILE A 57 23.92 4.71 -14.62
N VAL A 58 23.07 5.62 -14.14
CA VAL A 58 23.43 6.61 -13.12
C VAL A 58 23.12 6.02 -11.75
N SER A 59 24.15 5.75 -10.94
CA SER A 59 24.02 5.09 -9.63
C SER A 59 23.03 5.77 -8.69
N GLN A 60 23.01 7.10 -8.67
CA GLN A 60 22.09 7.90 -7.86
C GLN A 60 20.62 7.67 -8.27
N VAL A 61 20.35 7.57 -9.57
CA VAL A 61 19.00 7.30 -10.11
C VAL A 61 18.58 5.89 -9.74
N VAL A 62 19.47 4.90 -9.88
CA VAL A 62 19.21 3.51 -9.48
C VAL A 62 18.85 3.41 -8.01
N VAL A 63 19.61 4.07 -7.13
CA VAL A 63 19.35 4.06 -5.68
C VAL A 63 18.00 4.69 -5.37
N ALA A 64 17.71 5.86 -5.96
CA ALA A 64 16.43 6.54 -5.76
C ALA A 64 15.24 5.70 -6.26
N GLU A 65 15.37 5.08 -7.43
CA GLU A 65 14.31 4.26 -8.02
C GLU A 65 14.10 2.98 -7.19
N THR A 66 15.18 2.34 -6.75
CA THR A 66 15.12 1.16 -5.85
C THR A 66 14.40 1.51 -4.55
N ALA A 67 14.77 2.61 -3.90
CA ALA A 67 14.12 3.08 -2.68
C ALA A 67 12.63 3.36 -2.90
N LEU A 68 12.26 3.97 -4.04
CA LEU A 68 10.88 4.25 -4.40
C LEU A 68 10.07 2.95 -4.59
N GLN A 69 10.63 1.93 -5.24
CA GLN A 69 9.92 0.66 -5.44
C GLN A 69 9.78 -0.14 -4.14
N LEU A 70 10.79 -0.12 -3.28
CA LEU A 70 10.68 -0.68 -1.93
C LEU A 70 9.58 0.02 -1.13
N ALA A 71 9.55 1.36 -1.14
CA ALA A 71 8.50 2.14 -0.50
C ALA A 71 7.12 1.80 -1.08
N THR A 72 7.01 1.60 -2.40
CA THR A 72 5.76 1.19 -3.06
C THR A 72 5.24 -0.15 -2.52
N GLY A 73 6.11 -1.15 -2.40
CA GLY A 73 5.75 -2.45 -1.83
C GLY A 73 5.36 -2.36 -0.35
N LEU A 74 6.10 -1.57 0.43
CA LEU A 74 5.78 -1.31 1.85
C LEU A 74 4.43 -0.62 2.02
N VAL A 75 4.11 0.38 1.17
CA VAL A 75 2.81 1.05 1.15
C VAL A 75 1.70 0.05 0.81
N GLY A 76 1.91 -0.84 -0.16
CA GLY A 76 0.98 -1.93 -0.45
C GLY A 76 0.70 -2.81 0.78
N GLY A 77 1.74 -3.17 1.54
CA GLY A 77 1.60 -3.87 2.82
C GLY A 77 0.81 -3.07 3.85
N VAL A 78 1.14 -1.80 4.05
CA VAL A 78 0.46 -0.87 4.98
C VAL A 78 -1.03 -0.72 4.65
N VAL A 79 -1.35 -0.57 3.35
CA VAL A 79 -2.73 -0.52 2.83
C VAL A 79 -3.47 -1.81 3.13
N ARG A 80 -2.84 -2.97 2.93
CA ARG A 80 -3.44 -4.29 3.20
C ARG A 80 -3.87 -4.42 4.67
N PHE A 81 -3.11 -3.83 5.59
CA PHE A 81 -3.48 -3.83 7.01
C PHE A 81 -4.46 -2.71 7.40
N GLY A 82 -4.87 -1.84 6.48
CA GLY A 82 -5.79 -0.74 6.79
C GLY A 82 -5.13 0.35 7.63
N ARG A 83 -3.86 0.66 7.35
CA ARG A 83 -3.12 1.76 8.00
C ARG A 83 -2.73 2.81 6.97
N GLY A 84 -2.43 4.02 7.45
CA GLY A 84 -1.72 5.04 6.68
C GLY A 84 -2.37 5.42 5.35
N TRP A 85 -3.71 5.49 5.30
CA TRP A 85 -4.45 5.73 4.04
C TRP A 85 -4.02 7.03 3.36
N LEU A 86 -3.82 8.12 4.11
CA LEU A 86 -3.44 9.41 3.54
C LEU A 86 -2.01 9.40 2.94
N PRO A 87 -0.96 8.93 3.64
CA PRO A 87 0.34 8.67 3.02
C PRO A 87 0.25 7.76 1.78
N ALA A 88 -0.55 6.69 1.85
CA ALA A 88 -0.71 5.77 0.73
C ALA A 88 -1.28 6.46 -0.51
N VAL A 89 -2.38 7.21 -0.37
CA VAL A 89 -2.99 7.97 -1.47
C VAL A 89 -1.99 8.94 -2.10
N ASN A 90 -1.20 9.67 -1.32
CA ASN A 90 -0.21 10.62 -1.84
C ASN A 90 0.93 9.93 -2.60
N ILE A 91 1.45 8.82 -2.06
CA ILE A 91 2.51 8.06 -2.71
C ILE A 91 1.99 7.46 -4.02
N VAL A 92 0.80 6.85 -4.00
CA VAL A 92 0.20 6.23 -5.19
C VAL A 92 -0.11 7.28 -6.26
N ALA A 93 -0.60 8.46 -5.87
CA ALA A 93 -0.82 9.58 -6.80
C ALA A 93 0.49 10.03 -7.46
N THR A 94 1.56 10.16 -6.68
CA THR A 94 2.90 10.50 -7.18
C THR A 94 3.38 9.45 -8.18
N LEU A 95 3.22 8.17 -7.86
CA LEU A 95 3.61 7.06 -8.73
C LEU A 95 2.81 7.04 -10.04
N ALA A 96 1.50 7.27 -9.97
CA ALA A 96 0.64 7.39 -11.15
C ALA A 96 1.10 8.54 -12.05
N PHE A 97 1.37 9.71 -11.46
CA PHE A 97 1.84 10.88 -12.19
C PHE A 97 3.21 10.64 -12.85
N ILE A 98 4.18 10.07 -12.12
CA ILE A 98 5.48 9.68 -12.67
C ILE A 98 5.30 8.70 -13.84
N GLY A 99 4.39 7.73 -13.71
CA GLY A 99 4.08 6.78 -14.77
C GLY A 99 3.54 7.46 -16.04
N LEU A 100 2.67 8.47 -15.89
CA LEU A 100 2.11 9.23 -17.01
C LEU A 100 3.15 10.07 -17.75
N LEU A 101 4.18 10.56 -17.06
CA LEU A 101 5.28 11.30 -17.67
C LEU A 101 6.27 10.38 -18.41
N GLY A 102 6.19 9.07 -18.21
CA GLY A 102 7.06 8.11 -18.87
C GLY A 102 6.70 7.92 -20.35
N PRO A 103 7.68 7.89 -21.28
CA PRO A 103 7.43 7.81 -22.71
C PRO A 103 7.07 6.40 -23.21
N SER A 104 6.88 5.42 -22.32
CA SER A 104 6.73 4.01 -22.68
C SER A 104 5.33 3.47 -22.40
N VAL A 105 4.87 2.50 -23.20
CA VAL A 105 3.61 1.78 -22.98
C VAL A 105 3.61 1.09 -21.60
N VAL A 106 4.76 0.59 -21.16
CA VAL A 106 4.93 0.00 -19.82
C VAL A 106 4.70 1.05 -18.73
N SER A 107 5.24 2.26 -18.90
CA SER A 107 5.00 3.38 -17.97
C SER A 107 3.52 3.76 -17.90
N LEU A 108 2.83 3.80 -19.05
CA LEU A 108 1.39 4.04 -19.11
C LEU A 108 0.59 2.92 -18.41
N ALA A 109 0.96 1.66 -18.61
CA ALA A 109 0.31 0.53 -17.92
C ALA A 109 0.46 0.65 -16.40
N PHE A 110 1.65 0.99 -15.90
CA PHE A 110 1.85 1.26 -14.48
C PHE A 110 1.05 2.46 -13.98
N ALA A 111 0.97 3.54 -14.77
CA ALA A 111 0.15 4.69 -14.43
C ALA A 111 -1.32 4.31 -14.22
N VAL A 112 -1.90 3.54 -15.15
CA VAL A 112 -3.29 3.05 -15.05
C VAL A 112 -3.49 2.18 -13.81
N LEU A 113 -2.56 1.26 -13.53
CA LEU A 113 -2.61 0.40 -12.36
C LEU A 113 -2.54 1.21 -11.05
N PHE A 114 -1.64 2.19 -10.97
CA PHE A 114 -1.55 3.08 -9.81
C PHE A 114 -2.76 3.99 -9.69
N SER A 115 -3.31 4.51 -10.78
CA SER A 115 -4.57 5.27 -10.75
C SER A 115 -5.73 4.42 -10.24
N PHE A 116 -5.82 3.15 -10.64
CA PHE A 116 -6.81 2.22 -10.10
C PHE A 116 -6.61 2.01 -8.60
N ALA A 117 -5.38 1.73 -8.15
CA ALA A 117 -5.07 1.57 -6.74
C ALA A 117 -5.40 2.84 -5.93
N PHE A 118 -5.10 4.03 -6.48
CA PHE A 118 -5.44 5.32 -5.90
C PHE A 118 -6.95 5.45 -5.68
N VAL A 119 -7.75 5.22 -6.73
CA VAL A 119 -9.22 5.31 -6.66
C VAL A 119 -9.77 4.30 -5.66
N ALA A 120 -9.28 3.06 -5.69
CA ALA A 120 -9.71 2.02 -4.78
C ALA A 120 -9.43 2.38 -3.31
N ILE A 121 -8.24 2.89 -2.99
CA ILE A 121 -7.88 3.34 -1.64
C ILE A 121 -8.72 4.54 -1.23
N PHE A 122 -8.88 5.53 -2.11
CA PHE A 122 -9.60 6.77 -1.85
C PHE A 122 -11.08 6.52 -1.56
N LEU A 123 -11.77 5.76 -2.42
CA LEU A 123 -13.20 5.45 -2.26
C LEU A 123 -13.48 4.56 -1.04
N ASN A 124 -12.51 3.75 -0.61
CA ASN A 124 -12.64 2.89 0.56
C ASN A 124 -12.07 3.54 1.85
N LYS A 125 -11.91 4.88 1.89
CA LYS A 125 -11.59 5.61 3.13
C LYS A 125 -12.41 5.16 4.35
N PRO A 126 -13.75 4.95 4.26
CA PRO A 126 -14.54 4.53 5.42
C PRO A 126 -14.07 3.21 6.06
N TRP A 127 -13.52 2.28 5.26
CA TRP A 127 -12.96 1.03 5.80
C TRP A 127 -11.70 1.28 6.63
N PHE A 128 -10.84 2.21 6.22
CA PHE A 128 -9.66 2.58 7.02
C PHE A 128 -10.06 3.21 8.35
N ASP A 129 -11.09 4.06 8.35
CA ASP A 129 -11.61 4.69 9.57
C ASP A 129 -12.19 3.61 10.52
N ALA A 130 -12.98 2.67 9.99
CA ALA A 130 -13.51 1.53 10.75
C ALA A 130 -12.40 0.65 11.32
N MET A 131 -11.36 0.36 10.53
CA MET A 131 -10.21 -0.43 10.97
C MET A 131 -9.42 0.28 12.07
N GLN A 132 -9.29 1.60 11.99
CA GLN A 132 -8.67 2.39 13.06
C GLN A 132 -9.50 2.37 14.34
N ALA A 133 -10.83 2.50 14.24
CA ALA A 133 -11.75 2.42 15.38
C ALA A 133 -11.65 1.05 16.07
N TRP A 134 -11.71 -0.05 15.30
CA TRP A 134 -11.57 -1.42 15.81
C TRP A 134 -10.28 -1.59 16.62
N ARG A 135 -9.14 -1.12 16.09
CA ARG A 135 -7.83 -1.22 16.77
C ARG A 135 -7.76 -0.44 18.09
N ARG A 136 -8.51 0.65 18.22
CA ARG A 136 -8.58 1.44 19.48
C ARG A 136 -9.40 0.71 20.54
N LEU A 137 -10.38 -0.09 20.11
CA LEU A 137 -11.23 -0.90 20.99
C LEU A 137 -10.60 -2.23 21.41
N THR A 138 -9.49 -2.64 20.78
CA THR A 138 -8.71 -3.83 21.15
C THR A 138 -7.31 -3.50 21.70
N PRO A 139 -7.15 -2.75 22.82
CA PRO A 139 -5.82 -2.46 23.38
C PRO A 139 -5.11 -3.71 23.93
N GLU A 140 -5.86 -4.69 24.44
CA GLU A 140 -5.33 -5.74 25.34
C GLU A 140 -4.54 -6.88 24.66
N ARG A 141 -4.43 -6.93 23.33
CA ARG A 141 -3.65 -7.97 22.62
C ARG A 141 -2.19 -7.58 22.34
N ARG A 142 -1.67 -6.52 22.96
CA ARG A 142 -0.30 -6.00 22.71
C ARG A 142 0.58 -5.93 23.97
N ALA A 143 0.28 -6.74 24.98
CA ALA A 143 1.23 -7.05 26.06
C ALA A 143 1.99 -8.33 25.71
#